data_AF-A0A4Q6BK90-F1
#
_entry.id   AF-A0A4Q6BK90-F1
#
_cell.length_a   1.000
_cell.length_b   1.000
_cell.length_c   1.000
_cell.angle_alpha   90.00
_cell.angle_beta   90.00
_cell.angle_gamma   90.00
#
_symmetry.space_group_name_H-M   'P 1'
#
loop_
_entity.id
_entity.type
_entity.pdbx_description
1 polymer ?
#
loop_
_entity_poly.entity_id
_entity_poly.type
_entity_poly.pdbx_seq_one_letter_code
_entity_poly.pdbx_strand_id
1 'polypeptide(L)'
;MTVELGPIIAAFIAGGFIAGIVMFLTMKARAKSLSKTPSEDSLQVISDLMPQMTWVSDVDGTVTYSNERWCEYLGLAREEIWSTGWAAAVHPDDLGPTLEICRVSKEQSSTMEMHYRLKNVKTGEYEWHLARAVPELDEQGQVRRWLGSCMNMHDFKLSVDAIQQSESLFSSVFNVSPYPIVVCTPEGRVERVNAAWLKMWGVSKSELV
;
A
#
# COMPACT_ATOMS: atom_id res chain seq x y z
N MET A 1 15.99 8.00 17.48
CA MET A 1 15.44 8.84 16.40
C MET A 1 14.95 7.88 15.34
N THR A 2 13.67 7.55 15.43
CA THR A 2 12.91 6.74 14.49
C THR A 2 13.07 7.34 13.09
N VAL A 3 13.59 6.55 12.14
CA VAL A 3 13.53 6.93 10.73
C VAL A 3 12.08 6.70 10.31
N GLU A 4 11.25 7.71 10.55
CA GLU A 4 9.97 7.81 9.86
C GLU A 4 10.29 7.94 8.37
N LEU A 5 10.02 6.87 7.63
CA LEU A 5 10.02 6.91 6.18
C LEU A 5 9.01 7.98 5.75
N GLY A 6 9.53 9.11 5.26
CA GLY A 6 8.73 10.30 4.99
C GLY A 6 7.62 10.10 3.95
N PRO A 7 6.64 11.01 3.89
CA PRO A 7 5.38 10.91 3.13
C PRO A 7 5.51 10.80 1.60
N ILE A 8 6.72 10.90 1.05
CA ILE A 8 6.96 10.99 -0.40
C ILE A 8 6.78 9.64 -1.08
N ILE A 9 7.16 8.53 -0.44
CA ILE A 9 7.02 7.21 -1.04
C ILE A 9 5.57 6.72 -0.94
N ALA A 10 4.90 7.00 0.18
CA ALA A 10 3.45 6.84 0.29
C ALA A 10 2.72 7.65 -0.77
N ALA A 11 3.16 8.88 -1.08
CA ALA A 11 2.53 9.73 -2.10
C ALA A 11 2.67 9.18 -3.54
N PHE A 12 3.77 8.51 -3.90
CA PHE A 12 3.94 7.94 -5.25
C PHE A 12 3.09 6.67 -5.45
N ILE A 13 3.04 5.81 -4.43
CA ILE A 13 2.18 4.61 -4.39
C ILE A 13 0.70 5.02 -4.34
N ALA A 14 0.37 6.00 -3.50
CA ALA A 14 -0.96 6.60 -3.45
C ALA A 14 -1.31 7.33 -4.76
N GLY A 15 -0.36 7.93 -5.47
CA GLY A 15 -0.61 8.64 -6.72
C GLY A 15 -1.13 7.74 -7.84
N GLY A 16 -0.51 6.58 -8.05
CA GLY A 16 -0.98 5.58 -9.03
C GLY A 16 -2.28 4.89 -8.61
N PHE A 17 -2.39 4.58 -7.31
CA PHE A 17 -3.55 3.93 -6.70
C PHE A 17 -4.80 4.82 -6.71
N ILE A 18 -4.67 6.08 -6.26
CA ILE A 18 -5.71 7.09 -6.27
C ILE A 18 -6.07 7.42 -7.72
N ALA A 19 -5.12 7.51 -8.65
CA ALA A 19 -5.45 7.75 -10.05
C ALA A 19 -6.34 6.64 -10.63
N GLY A 20 -6.09 5.37 -10.33
CA GLY A 20 -6.93 4.24 -10.76
C GLY A 20 -8.35 4.28 -10.17
N ILE A 21 -8.48 4.51 -8.86
CA ILE A 21 -9.79 4.63 -8.20
C ILE A 21 -10.53 5.89 -8.63
N VAL A 22 -9.85 7.04 -8.70
CA VAL A 22 -10.44 8.31 -9.14
C VAL A 22 -10.84 8.22 -10.59
N MET A 23 -10.07 7.55 -11.46
CA MET A 23 -10.48 7.28 -12.83
C MET A 23 -11.75 6.42 -12.87
N PHE A 24 -11.82 5.33 -12.10
CA PHE A 24 -13.02 4.49 -12.01
C PHE A 24 -14.25 5.25 -11.48
N LEU A 25 -14.10 6.05 -10.41
CA LEU A 25 -15.13 6.93 -9.87
C LEU A 25 -15.55 8.00 -10.87
N THR A 26 -14.60 8.64 -11.55
CA THR A 26 -14.85 9.70 -12.53
C THR A 26 -15.60 9.14 -13.73
N MET A 27 -15.26 7.94 -14.18
CA MET A 27 -16.02 7.24 -15.23
C MET A 27 -17.46 6.96 -14.80
N LYS A 28 -17.69 6.46 -13.58
CA LYS A 28 -19.04 6.26 -13.04
C LYS A 28 -19.82 7.57 -12.86
N ALA A 29 -19.17 8.62 -12.38
CA ALA A 29 -19.80 9.92 -12.20
C ALA A 29 -20.18 10.55 -13.55
N ARG A 30 -19.28 10.50 -14.54
CA ARG A 30 -19.56 10.95 -15.91
C ARG A 30 -20.64 10.11 -16.59
N ALA A 31 -20.69 8.81 -16.29
CA ALA A 31 -21.76 7.92 -16.73
C ALA A 31 -23.14 8.34 -16.23
N LYS A 32 -23.21 8.92 -15.02
CA LYS A 32 -24.45 9.43 -14.44
C LYS A 32 -24.85 10.81 -15.02
N SER A 33 -23.88 11.62 -15.47
CA SER A 33 -24.13 12.98 -15.99
C SER A 33 -24.34 13.08 -17.51
N LEU A 34 -23.82 12.11 -18.28
CA LEU A 34 -24.05 12.00 -19.72
C LEU A 34 -25.28 11.11 -19.93
N SER A 35 -26.20 11.48 -20.82
CA SER A 35 -27.39 10.68 -21.18
C SER A 35 -27.08 9.30 -21.77
N LYS A 36 -25.79 8.96 -21.93
CA LYS A 36 -25.29 7.61 -22.15
C LYS A 36 -24.57 7.14 -20.89
N THR A 37 -25.26 6.35 -20.09
CA THR A 37 -24.60 5.42 -19.16
C THR A 37 -23.73 4.48 -20.00
N PRO A 38 -22.39 4.48 -19.91
CA PRO A 38 -21.59 3.31 -20.29
C PRO A 38 -22.25 2.09 -19.66
N SER A 39 -22.46 1.05 -20.48
CA SER A 39 -23.01 -0.21 -20.01
C SER A 39 -22.12 -0.77 -18.89
N GLU A 40 -22.69 -1.60 -18.02
CA GLU A 40 -21.90 -2.32 -17.01
C GLU A 40 -20.75 -3.09 -17.68
N ASP A 41 -20.98 -3.65 -18.87
CA ASP A 41 -19.95 -4.28 -19.71
C ASP A 41 -18.77 -3.34 -20.03
N SER A 42 -19.05 -2.07 -20.34
CA SER A 42 -17.99 -1.11 -20.67
C SER A 42 -17.11 -0.79 -19.46
N LEU A 43 -17.70 -0.70 -18.26
CA LEU A 43 -16.96 -0.47 -17.02
C LEU A 43 -16.14 -1.70 -16.60
N GLN A 44 -16.67 -2.90 -16.83
CA GLN A 44 -15.95 -4.15 -16.59
C GLN A 44 -14.73 -4.26 -17.52
N VAL A 45 -14.90 -4.01 -18.83
CA VAL A 45 -13.80 -4.05 -19.80
C VAL A 45 -12.68 -3.08 -19.40
N ILE A 46 -13.01 -1.86 -18.99
CA ILE A 46 -11.97 -0.88 -18.60
C ILE A 46 -11.26 -1.33 -17.32
N SER A 47 -11.99 -1.89 -16.36
CA SER A 47 -11.42 -2.41 -15.12
C SER A 47 -10.54 -3.65 -15.32
N ASP A 48 -10.89 -4.53 -16.27
CA ASP A 48 -10.09 -5.70 -16.65
C ASP A 48 -8.78 -5.31 -17.37
N LEU A 49 -8.77 -4.16 -18.07
CA LEU A 49 -7.55 -3.61 -18.68
C LEU A 49 -6.60 -2.95 -17.67
N MET A 50 -7.05 -2.68 -16.44
CA MET A 50 -6.21 -2.05 -15.42
C MET A 50 -5.17 -3.04 -14.88
N PRO A 51 -3.91 -2.62 -14.69
CA PRO A 51 -2.86 -3.49 -14.16
C PRO A 51 -3.02 -3.77 -12.65
N GLN A 52 -3.81 -2.95 -11.95
CA GLN A 52 -4.10 -3.10 -10.53
C GLN A 52 -5.28 -4.05 -10.31
N MET A 53 -5.25 -4.80 -9.22
CA MET A 53 -6.39 -5.62 -8.80
C MET A 53 -7.48 -4.71 -8.24
N THR A 54 -8.71 -4.83 -8.73
CA THR A 54 -9.85 -4.01 -8.31
C THR A 54 -11.03 -4.89 -7.94
N TRP A 55 -11.87 -4.37 -7.04
CA TRP A 55 -13.07 -5.05 -6.60
C TRP A 55 -14.16 -4.09 -6.18
N VAL A 56 -15.39 -4.61 -6.17
CA VAL A 56 -16.56 -3.95 -5.61
C VAL A 56 -17.18 -4.88 -4.59
N SER A 57 -17.58 -4.34 -3.45
CA SER A 57 -18.41 -5.07 -2.48
C SER A 57 -19.71 -4.34 -2.20
N ASP A 58 -20.71 -5.11 -1.76
CA ASP A 58 -21.93 -4.55 -1.19
C ASP A 58 -21.65 -3.92 0.20
N VAL A 59 -22.66 -3.27 0.78
CA VAL A 59 -22.58 -2.53 2.06
C VAL A 59 -22.11 -3.42 3.21
N ASP A 60 -22.48 -4.69 3.19
CA ASP A 60 -22.07 -5.71 4.16
C ASP A 60 -20.61 -6.17 3.98
N GLY A 61 -19.95 -5.79 2.89
CA GLY A 61 -18.59 -6.21 2.51
C GLY A 61 -18.51 -7.46 1.63
N THR A 62 -19.64 -8.01 1.20
CA THR A 62 -19.70 -9.13 0.25
C THR A 62 -19.19 -8.66 -1.10
N VAL A 63 -18.09 -9.26 -1.60
CA VAL A 63 -17.55 -8.92 -2.92
C VAL A 63 -18.55 -9.31 -4.01
N THR A 64 -18.96 -8.35 -4.83
CA THR A 64 -19.92 -8.50 -5.93
C THR A 64 -19.26 -8.41 -7.30
N TYR A 65 -18.03 -7.88 -7.37
CA TYR A 65 -17.24 -7.84 -8.60
C TYR A 65 -15.75 -7.84 -8.27
N SER A 66 -14.98 -8.48 -9.15
CA SER A 66 -13.52 -8.50 -9.17
C SER A 66 -13.05 -8.42 -10.63
N ASN A 67 -11.96 -7.70 -10.88
CA ASN A 67 -11.35 -7.73 -12.22
C ASN A 67 -10.57 -9.02 -12.46
N GLU A 68 -10.26 -9.30 -13.73
CA GLU A 68 -9.53 -10.50 -14.14
C GLU A 68 -8.18 -10.63 -13.42
N ARG A 69 -7.48 -9.51 -13.19
CA ARG A 69 -6.18 -9.49 -12.48
C ARG A 69 -6.25 -10.08 -11.08
N TRP A 70 -7.31 -9.78 -10.34
CA TRP A 70 -7.44 -10.32 -8.99
C TRP A 70 -7.69 -11.83 -8.99
N CYS A 71 -8.45 -12.31 -9.97
CA CYS A 71 -8.72 -13.73 -10.18
C CYS A 71 -7.44 -14.48 -10.58
N GLU A 72 -6.68 -13.94 -11.54
CA GLU A 72 -5.38 -14.48 -11.97
C GLU A 72 -4.37 -14.58 -10.82
N TYR A 73 -4.38 -13.62 -9.90
CA TYR A 73 -3.45 -13.56 -8.78
C TYR A 73 -3.77 -14.59 -7.70
N LEU A 74 -5.05 -14.71 -7.33
CA LEU A 74 -5.51 -15.65 -6.32
C LEU A 74 -5.71 -17.08 -6.87
N GLY A 75 -5.80 -17.22 -8.20
CA GLY A 75 -6.08 -18.49 -8.87
C GLY A 75 -7.46 -19.06 -8.54
N LEU A 76 -8.40 -18.17 -8.22
CA LEU A 76 -9.77 -18.49 -7.88
C LEU A 76 -10.69 -18.04 -9.02
N ALA A 77 -11.75 -18.82 -9.27
CA ALA A 77 -12.82 -18.38 -10.16
C ALA A 77 -13.52 -17.14 -9.56
N ARG A 78 -14.12 -16.30 -10.42
CA ARG A 78 -14.83 -15.08 -9.98
C ARG A 78 -15.86 -15.41 -8.90
N GLU A 79 -16.60 -16.50 -9.11
CA GLU A 79 -17.66 -16.99 -8.24
C GLU A 79 -17.14 -17.48 -6.87
N GLU A 80 -15.87 -17.92 -6.80
CA GLU A 80 -15.21 -18.34 -5.56
C GLU A 80 -14.67 -17.14 -4.78
N ILE A 81 -14.29 -16.05 -5.48
CA ILE A 81 -13.88 -14.79 -4.86
C ILE A 81 -15.11 -14.04 -4.33
N TRP A 82 -16.22 -14.10 -5.06
CA TRP A 82 -17.49 -13.51 -4.64
C TRP A 82 -17.92 -14.14 -3.31
N SER A 83 -18.31 -13.29 -2.35
CA SER A 83 -18.42 -13.58 -0.90
C SER A 83 -17.11 -13.39 -0.10
N THR A 84 -16.67 -14.42 0.63
CA THR A 84 -15.57 -14.39 1.61
C THR A 84 -14.33 -15.17 1.16
N GLY A 85 -14.30 -15.70 -0.07
CA GLY A 85 -13.21 -16.55 -0.55
C GLY A 85 -11.84 -15.85 -0.57
N TRP A 86 -11.80 -14.53 -0.73
CA TRP A 86 -10.57 -13.75 -0.60
C TRP A 86 -9.93 -13.86 0.80
N ALA A 87 -10.73 -14.05 1.86
CA ALA A 87 -10.24 -14.18 3.23
C ALA A 87 -9.40 -15.44 3.43
N ALA A 88 -9.64 -16.50 2.63
CA ALA A 88 -8.85 -17.73 2.67
C ALA A 88 -7.44 -17.54 2.08
N ALA A 89 -7.26 -16.52 1.23
CA ALA A 89 -5.95 -16.18 0.67
C ALA A 89 -5.14 -15.24 1.57
N VAL A 90 -5.76 -14.67 2.61
CA VAL A 90 -5.08 -13.81 3.58
C VAL A 90 -4.22 -14.66 4.52
N HIS A 91 -3.03 -14.16 4.87
CA HIS A 91 -2.20 -14.81 5.88
C HIS A 91 -2.95 -14.89 7.22
N PRO A 92 -2.93 -16.05 7.93
CA PRO A 92 -3.71 -16.25 9.17
C PRO A 92 -3.51 -15.14 10.22
N ASP A 93 -2.27 -14.69 10.42
CA ASP A 93 -1.95 -13.61 11.38
C ASP A 93 -2.57 -12.25 11.01
N ASP A 94 -2.82 -12.00 9.72
CA ASP A 94 -3.29 -10.71 9.23
C ASP A 94 -4.82 -10.65 9.13
N LEU A 95 -5.49 -11.81 9.11
CA LEU A 95 -6.94 -11.91 8.91
C LEU A 95 -7.74 -11.17 9.99
N GLY A 96 -7.40 -11.38 11.27
CA GLY A 96 -8.08 -10.72 12.39
C GLY A 96 -7.99 -9.19 12.32
N PRO A 97 -6.78 -8.61 12.23
CA PRO A 97 -6.59 -7.17 12.04
C PRO A 97 -7.31 -6.61 10.81
N THR A 98 -7.25 -7.32 9.67
CA THR A 98 -7.95 -6.93 8.43
C THR A 98 -9.46 -6.84 8.63
N LEU A 99 -10.08 -7.84 9.25
CA LEU A 99 -11.52 -7.84 9.50
C LEU A 99 -11.95 -6.70 10.44
N GLU A 100 -11.13 -6.35 11.41
CA GLU A 100 -11.41 -5.25 12.33
C GLU A 100 -11.35 -3.89 11.63
N ILE A 101 -10.36 -3.66 10.75
CA ILE A 101 -10.31 -2.45 9.92
C ILE A 101 -11.56 -2.37 9.04
N CYS A 102 -11.93 -3.47 8.40
CA CYS A 102 -13.15 -3.55 7.60
C CYS A 102 -14.41 -3.20 8.41
N ARG A 103 -14.50 -3.67 9.65
CA ARG A 103 -15.64 -3.38 10.55
C ARG A 103 -15.70 -1.89 10.90
N VAL A 104 -14.60 -1.32 11.38
CA VAL A 104 -14.51 0.08 11.83
C VAL A 104 -14.81 1.05 10.69
N SER A 105 -14.22 0.82 9.51
CA SER A 105 -14.46 1.69 8.36
C SER A 105 -15.90 1.64 7.86
N LYS A 106 -16.56 0.47 7.94
CA LYS A 106 -17.98 0.36 7.61
C LYS A 106 -18.85 1.17 8.57
N GLU A 107 -18.61 1.06 9.87
CA GLU A 107 -19.33 1.80 10.90
C GLU A 107 -19.18 3.32 10.73
N GLN A 108 -17.99 3.76 10.30
CA GLN A 108 -17.68 5.17 10.12
C GLN A 108 -17.99 5.70 8.72
N SER A 109 -18.40 4.83 7.78
CA SER A 109 -18.49 5.18 6.35
C SER A 109 -17.22 5.88 5.84
N SER A 110 -16.06 5.44 6.32
CA SER A 110 -14.76 6.07 6.05
C SER A 110 -13.93 5.22 5.09
N THR A 111 -12.92 5.83 4.47
CA THR A 111 -12.01 5.09 3.58
C THR A 111 -11.30 3.98 4.36
N MET A 112 -11.36 2.76 3.83
CA MET A 112 -10.64 1.60 4.33
C MET A 112 -9.23 1.63 3.78
N GLU A 113 -8.22 1.41 4.63
CA GLU A 113 -6.83 1.21 4.20
C GLU A 113 -6.19 0.15 5.10
N MET A 114 -5.58 -0.87 4.50
CA MET A 114 -4.98 -1.99 5.23
C MET A 114 -3.80 -2.60 4.48
N HIS A 115 -2.80 -3.02 5.25
CA HIS A 115 -1.67 -3.78 4.77
C HIS A 115 -1.78 -5.21 5.26
N TYR A 116 -1.69 -6.17 4.36
CA TYR A 116 -1.87 -7.58 4.68
C TYR A 116 -1.19 -8.44 3.63
N ARG A 117 -0.88 -9.67 4.01
CA ARG A 117 -0.26 -10.63 3.11
C ARG A 117 -1.32 -11.45 2.40
N LEU A 118 -1.23 -11.50 1.08
CA LEU A 118 -2.02 -12.39 0.22
C LEU A 118 -1.14 -13.52 -0.29
N LYS A 119 -1.71 -14.72 -0.37
CA LYS A 119 -1.06 -15.87 -0.97
C LYS A 119 -1.07 -15.73 -2.48
N ASN A 120 0.11 -15.68 -3.09
CA ASN A 120 0.27 -15.76 -4.53
C ASN A 120 0.06 -17.22 -4.96
N VAL A 121 -0.90 -17.49 -5.84
CA VAL A 121 -1.18 -18.88 -6.26
C VAL A 121 -0.05 -19.48 -7.09
N LYS A 122 0.71 -18.66 -7.81
CA LYS A 122 1.77 -19.11 -8.72
C LYS A 122 3.03 -19.51 -7.96
N THR A 123 3.38 -18.78 -6.91
CA THR A 123 4.58 -19.03 -6.10
C THR A 123 4.26 -19.82 -4.82
N GLY A 124 3.02 -19.75 -4.33
CA GLY A 124 2.60 -20.29 -3.04
C GLY A 124 3.01 -19.43 -1.84
N GLU A 125 3.74 -18.34 -2.08
CA GLU A 125 4.29 -17.47 -1.04
C GLU A 125 3.29 -16.38 -0.64
N TYR A 126 3.51 -15.81 0.54
CA TYR A 126 2.73 -14.70 1.08
C TYR A 126 3.41 -13.37 0.76
N GLU A 127 2.76 -12.57 -0.06
CA GLU A 127 3.28 -11.29 -0.55
C GLU A 127 2.52 -10.12 0.06
N TRP A 128 3.23 -9.03 0.34
CA TRP A 128 2.64 -7.85 0.98
C TRP A 128 1.76 -7.08 0.00
N HIS A 129 0.55 -6.76 0.42
CA HIS A 129 -0.41 -5.99 -0.34
C HIS A 129 -0.95 -4.81 0.45
N LEU A 130 -1.20 -3.71 -0.25
CA LEU A 130 -2.00 -2.58 0.21
C LEU A 130 -3.39 -2.70 -0.40
N ALA A 131 -4.42 -2.91 0.43
CA ALA A 131 -5.80 -2.69 0.01
C ALA A 131 -6.30 -1.36 0.55
N ARG A 132 -7.04 -0.66 -0.30
CA ARG A 132 -7.82 0.50 0.13
C ARG A 132 -9.15 0.50 -0.59
N ALA A 133 -10.21 0.88 0.12
CA ALA A 133 -11.55 0.97 -0.43
C ALA A 133 -12.24 2.26 -0.02
N VAL A 134 -13.00 2.83 -0.95
CA VAL A 134 -13.77 4.05 -0.75
C VAL A 134 -15.26 3.77 -0.84
N PRO A 135 -16.09 4.36 0.03
CA PRO A 135 -17.54 4.19 -0.05
C PRO A 135 -18.11 4.98 -1.23
N GLU A 136 -18.94 4.34 -2.04
CA GLU A 136 -19.81 5.00 -3.01
C GLU A 136 -21.13 5.34 -2.31
N LEU A 137 -21.39 6.65 -2.14
CA LEU A 137 -22.59 7.12 -1.45
C LEU A 137 -23.78 7.27 -2.42
N ASP A 138 -24.99 7.04 -1.93
CA ASP A 138 -26.24 7.35 -2.63
C ASP A 138 -26.62 8.84 -2.48
N GLU A 139 -27.78 9.22 -3.03
CA GLU A 139 -28.28 10.60 -2.99
C GLU A 139 -28.69 11.07 -1.59
N GLN A 140 -28.88 10.11 -0.67
CA GLN A 140 -29.21 10.33 0.73
C GLN A 140 -27.95 10.34 1.62
N GLY A 141 -26.76 10.14 1.03
CA GLY A 141 -25.49 10.09 1.75
C GLY A 141 -25.20 8.76 2.44
N GLN A 142 -25.97 7.71 2.16
CA GLN A 142 -25.74 6.37 2.69
C GLN A 142 -24.79 5.59 1.78
N VAL A 143 -24.00 4.69 2.37
CA VAL A 143 -23.11 3.82 1.60
C VAL A 143 -23.94 2.86 0.76
N ARG A 144 -23.80 2.95 -0.56
CA ARG A 144 -24.43 2.03 -1.52
C ARG A 144 -23.57 0.79 -1.76
N ARG A 145 -22.26 0.97 -1.84
CA ARG A 145 -21.26 -0.09 -2.09
C ARG A 145 -19.85 0.42 -1.84
N TRP A 146 -18.88 -0.48 -1.78
CA TRP A 146 -17.47 -0.15 -1.61
C TRP A 146 -16.71 -0.41 -2.91
N LEU A 147 -15.80 0.49 -3.25
CA LEU A 147 -14.92 0.37 -4.41
C LEU A 147 -13.49 0.24 -3.91
N GLY A 148 -12.88 -0.92 -4.12
CA GLY A 148 -11.56 -1.25 -3.61
C GLY A 148 -10.54 -1.52 -4.71
N SER A 149 -9.28 -1.31 -4.36
CA SER A 149 -8.17 -1.87 -5.10
C SER A 149 -7.12 -2.46 -4.17
N CYS A 150 -6.37 -3.41 -4.72
CA CYS A 150 -5.31 -4.14 -4.04
C CYS A 150 -4.04 -4.02 -4.88
N MET A 151 -2.97 -3.51 -4.28
CA MET A 151 -1.67 -3.33 -4.92
C MET A 151 -0.66 -4.23 -4.24
N ASN A 152 0.07 -5.00 -5.03
CA ASN A 152 1.25 -5.72 -4.55
C ASN A 152 2.36 -4.71 -4.25
N MET A 153 2.89 -4.78 -3.03
CA MET A 153 3.98 -3.94 -2.55
C MET A 153 5.12 -4.77 -1.97
N HIS A 154 5.21 -6.06 -2.33
CA HIS A 154 6.18 -6.98 -1.77
C HIS A 154 7.62 -6.57 -2.06
N ASP A 155 7.98 -6.36 -3.33
CA ASP A 155 9.32 -5.92 -3.73
C ASP A 155 9.71 -4.58 -3.11
N PHE A 156 8.73 -3.68 -3.03
CA PHE A 156 8.90 -2.39 -2.39
C PHE A 156 9.23 -2.55 -0.90
N LYS A 157 8.47 -3.39 -0.19
CA LYS A 157 8.65 -3.66 1.24
C LYS A 157 10.01 -4.30 1.50
N LEU A 158 10.40 -5.30 0.72
CA LEU A 158 11.71 -5.95 0.83
C LEU A 158 12.86 -4.96 0.59
N SER A 159 12.73 -4.08 -0.40
CA SER A 159 13.76 -3.07 -0.69
C SER A 159 13.94 -2.08 0.47
N VAL A 160 12.83 -1.62 1.05
CA VAL A 160 12.85 -0.74 2.22
C VAL A 160 13.49 -1.42 3.42
N ASP A 161 13.10 -2.67 3.70
CA ASP A 161 13.62 -3.42 4.84
C ASP A 161 15.12 -3.70 4.69
N ALA A 162 15.58 -4.01 3.48
CA ALA A 162 17.01 -4.19 3.18
C ALA A 162 17.83 -2.90 3.40
N ILE A 163 17.30 -1.74 2.98
CA ILE A 163 17.93 -0.43 3.23
C ILE A 163 18.00 -0.17 4.73
N GLN A 164 16.92 -0.39 5.47
CA GLN A 164 16.89 -0.18 6.92
C GLN A 164 17.86 -1.10 7.65
N GLN A 165 17.98 -2.36 7.23
CA GLN A 165 18.94 -3.30 7.80
C GLN A 165 20.37 -2.85 7.54
N SER A 166 20.68 -2.41 6.32
CA SER A 166 21.99 -1.87 5.96
C SER A 166 22.34 -0.62 6.77
N GLU A 167 21.42 0.33 6.91
CA GLU A 167 21.61 1.53 7.73
C GLU A 167 21.80 1.20 9.21
N SER A 168 21.06 0.23 9.75
CA SER A 168 21.20 -0.21 11.14
C SER A 168 22.58 -0.82 11.40
N LEU A 169 23.04 -1.70 10.50
CA LEU A 169 24.37 -2.30 10.56
C LEU A 169 25.46 -1.23 10.44
N PHE A 170 25.35 -0.33 9.46
CA PHE A 170 26.27 0.78 9.30
C PHE A 170 26.33 1.65 10.55
N SER A 171 25.18 2.07 11.08
CA SER A 171 25.09 2.90 12.29
C SER A 171 25.74 2.22 13.50
N SER A 172 25.56 0.91 13.65
CA SER A 172 26.15 0.12 14.73
C SER A 172 27.68 0.09 14.63
N VAL A 173 28.23 -0.27 13.46
CA VAL A 173 29.68 -0.33 13.23
C VAL A 173 30.30 1.06 13.34
N PHE A 174 29.68 2.06 12.71
CA PHE A 174 30.16 3.43 12.66
C PHE A 174 30.27 4.04 14.07
N ASN A 175 29.22 3.92 14.89
CA ASN A 175 29.16 4.57 16.21
C ASN A 175 29.95 3.83 17.30
N VAL A 176 30.10 2.50 17.20
CA VAL A 176 30.82 1.70 18.20
C VAL A 176 32.32 1.65 17.92
N SER A 177 32.75 1.95 16.68
CA SER A 177 34.17 1.96 16.31
C SER A 177 35.00 2.84 17.26
N PRO A 178 36.11 2.31 17.83
CA PRO A 178 37.01 3.10 18.66
C PRO A 178 37.87 4.05 17.82
N TYR A 179 37.93 3.85 16.50
CA TYR A 179 38.65 4.70 15.58
C TYR A 179 37.76 5.84 15.08
N PRO A 180 38.30 7.05 14.95
CA PRO A 180 37.61 8.14 14.29
C PRO A 180 37.31 7.81 12.83
N ILE A 181 36.04 7.92 12.45
CA ILE A 181 35.56 7.71 11.08
C ILE A 181 34.84 8.97 10.63
N VAL A 182 35.18 9.44 9.44
CA VAL A 182 34.53 10.56 8.75
C VAL A 182 34.04 10.09 7.38
N VAL A 183 32.82 10.48 7.03
CA VAL A 183 32.25 10.29 5.69
C VAL A 183 32.16 11.66 5.05
N CYS A 184 32.72 11.80 3.85
CA CYS A 184 32.75 13.03 3.09
C CYS A 184 32.11 12.83 1.70
N THR A 185 31.60 13.91 1.12
CA THR A 185 31.25 13.94 -0.31
C THR A 185 32.51 13.88 -1.18
N PRO A 186 32.39 13.56 -2.48
CA PRO A 186 33.51 13.63 -3.42
C PRO A 186 34.21 15.00 -3.47
N GLU A 187 33.49 16.08 -3.15
CA GLU A 187 34.01 17.46 -3.09
C GLU A 187 34.72 17.79 -1.77
N GLY A 188 34.84 16.82 -0.85
CA GLY A 188 35.57 16.96 0.41
C GLY A 188 34.75 17.56 1.56
N ARG A 189 33.43 17.76 1.39
CA ARG A 189 32.55 18.23 2.48
C ARG A 189 32.25 17.09 3.43
N VAL A 190 32.39 17.32 4.74
CA VAL A 190 32.03 16.34 5.77
C VAL A 190 30.50 16.16 5.82
N GLU A 191 30.02 14.93 5.69
CA GLU A 191 28.61 14.59 5.83
C GLU A 191 28.30 13.98 7.20
N ARG A 192 29.18 13.08 7.68
CA ARG A 192 28.99 12.37 8.94
C ARG A 192 30.32 12.11 9.64
N VAL A 193 30.30 12.17 10.95
CA VAL A 193 31.41 11.78 11.84
C VAL A 193 30.90 10.86 12.94
N ASN A 194 31.71 9.90 13.38
CA ASN A 194 31.33 8.99 14.44
C ASN A 194 31.67 9.51 15.84
N ALA A 195 31.24 8.77 16.87
CA ALA A 195 31.45 9.16 18.27
C ALA A 195 32.94 9.30 18.64
N ALA A 196 33.81 8.44 18.10
CA ALA A 196 35.26 8.52 18.34
C ALA A 196 35.88 9.79 17.74
N TRP A 197 35.43 10.23 16.56
CA TRP A 197 35.86 11.49 15.94
C TRP A 197 35.47 12.70 16.79
N LEU A 198 34.21 12.77 17.25
CA LEU A 198 33.75 13.85 18.13
C LEU A 198 34.57 13.88 19.44
N LYS A 199 34.86 12.73 20.04
CA LYS A 199 35.64 12.62 21.27
C LYS A 199 37.10 13.04 21.09
N MET A 200 37.72 12.70 19.96
CA MET A 200 39.12 12.97 19.70
C MET A 200 39.40 14.45 19.43
N TRP A 201 38.51 15.13 18.69
CA TRP A 201 38.69 16.54 18.35
C TRP A 201 37.94 17.51 19.27
N GLY A 202 37.05 17.03 20.15
CA GLY A 202 36.34 17.87 21.12
C GLY A 202 35.34 18.84 20.51
N VAL A 203 35.03 18.66 19.21
CA VAL A 203 34.12 19.51 18.44
C VAL A 203 32.70 18.99 18.62
N SER A 204 31.76 19.87 18.96
CA SER A 204 30.35 19.50 19.04
C SER A 204 29.80 19.25 17.64
N LYS A 205 28.90 18.27 17.48
CA LYS A 205 28.23 17.96 16.20
C LYS A 205 27.55 19.19 15.56
N SER A 206 27.28 20.23 16.34
CA SER A 206 26.71 21.53 15.91
C SER A 206 27.68 22.46 15.17
N GLU A 207 28.99 22.18 15.16
CA GLU A 207 30.01 23.03 14.49
C GLU A 207 30.48 22.44 13.15
N LEU A 208 29.94 21.29 12.74
CA LEU A 208 30.36 20.52 11.56
C LEU A 208 29.36 20.57 10.38
N VAL A 209 28.23 21.27 10.53
CA VAL A 209 27.19 21.44 9.49
C VAL A 209 27.13 22.89 9.03
#